data_AF-U7U9Y6-F1
#
_entry.id   AF-U7U9Y6-F1
#
_cell.length_a   1.000
_cell.length_b   1.000
_cell.length_c   1.000
_cell.angle_alpha   90.00
_cell.angle_beta   90.00
_cell.angle_gamma   90.00
#
_symmetry.space_group_name_H-M   'P 1'
#
loop_
_entity.id
_entity.type
_entity.pdbx_description
1 polymer ?
#
loop_
_entity_poly.entity_id
_entity_poly.type
_entity_poly.pdbx_seq_one_letter_code
_entity_poly.pdbx_strand_id
1 'polypeptide(L)'
;MNHALQIADEDPQETTEWLELVADLSDDDIWALARGGHDPDKVYAAYAQAARNSHGGPTAILVKTVKGFGMGEAGEGQNINHQLKQMSADAVRAFRDRFQLPVSDEQLEALPYLRPEPGSPEAVYLQQRRAALGGFVPSRRTSVPALAVPALDSFAAQLKGTGERGLSTTMAFVRILSTLLKDPVLGKLIVPIVPDESRTFGMEGLFRQIGIHFYLGQLYTPQDAGQLSYYKEAKDGQILQEGLNESGAISSWIAAGTAYSNHGVPTIPLF
;
A
#
# COMPACT_ATOMS: atom_id res chain seq x y z
N MET A 1 -39.44 -8.18 -16.47
CA MET A 1 -38.85 -8.68 -17.73
C MET A 1 -38.10 -9.94 -17.30
N ASN A 2 -38.49 -11.11 -17.81
CA ASN A 2 -38.03 -12.41 -17.32
C ASN A 2 -36.50 -12.50 -17.47
N HIS A 3 -35.74 -12.55 -16.37
CA HIS A 3 -34.28 -12.42 -16.41
C HIS A 3 -33.60 -13.64 -17.04
N ALA A 4 -34.26 -14.80 -17.03
CA ALA A 4 -33.84 -15.97 -17.78
C ALA A 4 -33.72 -15.69 -19.30
N LEU A 5 -34.48 -14.71 -19.84
CA LEU A 5 -34.40 -14.32 -21.25
C LEU A 5 -33.16 -13.49 -21.58
N GLN A 6 -32.54 -12.77 -20.62
CA GLN A 6 -31.31 -12.00 -20.90
C GLN A 6 -30.08 -12.90 -21.07
N ILE A 7 -30.08 -14.09 -20.47
CA ILE A 7 -29.00 -15.09 -20.64
C ILE A 7 -29.07 -15.72 -22.04
N ALA A 8 -30.26 -15.79 -22.64
CA ALA A 8 -30.51 -16.45 -23.92
C ALA A 8 -30.08 -15.66 -25.16
N ASP A 9 -29.76 -14.37 -25.03
CA ASP A 9 -29.50 -13.47 -26.16
C ASP A 9 -28.06 -13.56 -26.71
N GLU A 10 -27.15 -14.31 -26.08
CA GLU A 10 -25.72 -14.32 -26.45
C GLU A 10 -25.22 -15.60 -27.20
N ASP A 11 -25.82 -16.79 -27.02
CA ASP A 11 -25.53 -18.01 -27.83
C ASP A 11 -26.63 -19.09 -27.74
N PRO A 12 -27.40 -19.41 -28.81
CA PRO A 12 -28.55 -20.31 -28.77
C PRO A 12 -28.26 -21.77 -28.40
N GLN A 13 -27.04 -22.28 -28.59
CA GLN A 13 -26.72 -23.69 -28.31
C GLN A 13 -26.40 -23.95 -26.83
N GLU A 14 -25.82 -22.98 -26.12
CA GLU A 14 -25.56 -23.09 -24.68
C GLU A 14 -26.81 -22.80 -23.84
N THR A 15 -27.77 -22.02 -24.38
CA THR A 15 -28.97 -21.56 -23.67
C THR A 15 -29.81 -22.69 -23.05
N THR A 16 -29.87 -23.89 -23.65
CA THR A 16 -30.72 -24.97 -23.12
C THR A 16 -30.18 -25.54 -21.80
N GLU A 17 -28.88 -25.81 -21.74
CA GLU A 17 -28.24 -26.36 -20.54
C GLU A 17 -28.25 -25.36 -19.38
N TRP A 18 -28.04 -24.06 -19.67
CA TRP A 18 -28.11 -23.01 -18.64
C TRP A 18 -29.52 -22.79 -18.09
N LEU A 19 -30.55 -22.85 -18.95
CA LEU A 19 -31.95 -22.73 -18.52
C LEU A 19 -32.38 -23.93 -17.67
N GLU A 20 -31.90 -25.13 -17.99
CA GLU A 20 -32.16 -26.33 -17.17
C GLU A 20 -31.56 -26.22 -15.76
N LEU A 21 -30.40 -25.58 -15.61
CA LEU A 21 -29.73 -25.39 -14.31
C LEU A 21 -30.49 -24.47 -13.33
N VAL A 22 -31.40 -23.63 -13.83
CA VAL A 22 -32.17 -22.68 -13.01
C VAL A 22 -33.68 -22.89 -13.16
N ALA A 23 -34.12 -24.00 -13.76
CA ALA A 23 -35.52 -24.25 -14.09
C ALA A 23 -36.45 -24.34 -12.87
N ASP A 24 -35.90 -24.67 -11.70
CA ASP A 24 -36.59 -24.74 -10.42
C ASP A 24 -36.48 -23.46 -9.58
N LEU A 25 -35.71 -22.47 -10.04
CA LEU A 25 -35.54 -21.18 -9.36
C LEU A 25 -36.54 -20.15 -9.85
N SER A 26 -37.03 -19.30 -8.94
CA SER A 26 -37.80 -18.12 -9.33
C SER A 26 -36.89 -17.01 -9.87
N ASP A 27 -37.48 -16.03 -10.58
CA ASP A 27 -36.75 -14.82 -11.01
C ASP A 27 -36.08 -14.10 -9.83
N ASP A 28 -36.72 -14.10 -8.65
CA ASP A 28 -36.18 -13.50 -7.43
C ASP A 28 -34.98 -14.30 -6.88
N ASP A 29 -35.02 -15.63 -6.97
CA ASP A 29 -33.90 -16.49 -6.56
C ASP A 29 -32.68 -16.28 -7.46
N ILE A 30 -32.92 -16.17 -8.78
CA ILE A 30 -31.87 -15.86 -9.76
C ILE A 30 -31.30 -14.46 -9.49
N TRP A 31 -32.16 -13.49 -9.21
CA TRP A 31 -31.73 -12.11 -8.90
C TRP A 31 -30.94 -12.02 -7.58
N ALA A 32 -31.21 -12.91 -6.62
CA ALA A 32 -30.49 -12.98 -5.35
C ALA A 32 -29.06 -13.53 -5.47
N LEU A 33 -28.67 -14.10 -6.62
CA LEU A 33 -27.31 -14.60 -6.85
C LEU A 33 -26.27 -13.48 -6.73
N ALA A 34 -25.49 -13.53 -5.64
CA ALA A 34 -24.51 -12.50 -5.32
C ALA A 34 -23.21 -12.65 -6.12
N ARG A 35 -22.56 -11.52 -6.41
CA ARG A 35 -21.17 -11.51 -6.92
C ARG A 35 -20.21 -11.85 -5.77
N GLY A 36 -19.11 -12.56 -6.06
CA GLY A 36 -18.18 -13.02 -5.04
C GLY A 36 -17.56 -11.93 -4.15
N GLY A 37 -17.51 -10.67 -4.60
CA GLY A 37 -17.07 -9.55 -3.76
C GLY A 37 -18.03 -9.15 -2.64
N HIS A 38 -19.27 -9.64 -2.68
CA HIS A 38 -20.31 -9.42 -1.65
C HIS A 38 -20.54 -10.66 -0.79
N ASP A 39 -19.76 -11.72 -1.00
CA ASP A 39 -19.76 -12.95 -0.21
C ASP A 39 -18.57 -12.91 0.78
N PRO A 40 -18.82 -12.75 2.09
CA PRO A 40 -17.76 -12.67 3.09
C PRO A 40 -16.85 -13.90 3.13
N ASP A 41 -17.37 -15.09 2.83
CA ASP A 41 -16.60 -16.33 2.86
C ASP A 41 -15.64 -16.40 1.68
N LYS A 42 -16.08 -15.97 0.49
CA LYS A 42 -15.19 -15.86 -0.70
C LYS A 42 -14.10 -14.81 -0.49
N VAL A 43 -14.47 -13.65 0.06
CA VAL A 43 -13.51 -12.59 0.39
C VAL A 43 -12.50 -13.09 1.42
N TYR A 44 -12.96 -13.71 2.51
CA TYR A 44 -12.08 -14.30 3.52
C TYR A 44 -11.14 -15.35 2.93
N ALA A 45 -11.66 -16.28 2.13
CA ALA A 45 -10.85 -17.32 1.49
C ALA A 45 -9.72 -16.72 0.63
N ALA A 46 -10.03 -15.68 -0.16
CA ALA A 46 -9.05 -14.98 -0.99
C ALA A 46 -7.96 -14.31 -0.14
N TYR A 47 -8.32 -13.57 0.92
CA TYR A 47 -7.35 -12.93 1.82
C TYR A 47 -6.54 -13.96 2.60
N ALA A 48 -7.14 -15.06 3.05
CA ALA A 48 -6.45 -16.13 3.77
C ALA A 48 -5.43 -16.84 2.87
N GLN A 49 -5.77 -17.08 1.61
CA GLN A 49 -4.83 -17.63 0.63
C GLN A 49 -3.68 -16.66 0.35
N ALA A 50 -3.97 -15.37 0.15
CA ALA A 50 -2.95 -14.35 -0.06
C ALA A 50 -1.99 -14.24 1.12
N ALA A 51 -2.51 -14.22 2.35
CA ALA A 51 -1.69 -14.15 3.57
C ALA A 51 -0.83 -15.41 3.80
N ARG A 52 -1.21 -16.56 3.23
CA ARG A 52 -0.47 -17.83 3.32
C ARG A 52 0.44 -18.09 2.12
N ASN A 53 0.53 -17.15 1.17
CA ASN A 53 1.34 -17.33 -0.03
C ASN A 53 2.84 -17.41 0.33
N SER A 54 3.40 -18.63 0.27
CA SER A 54 4.82 -18.90 0.53
C SER A 54 5.70 -18.82 -0.71
N HIS A 55 5.14 -18.54 -1.89
CA HIS A 55 5.86 -18.56 -3.17
C HIS A 55 6.66 -17.29 -3.47
N GLY A 56 6.74 -16.35 -2.52
CA GLY A 56 7.64 -15.19 -2.56
C GLY A 56 7.25 -14.03 -3.48
N GLY A 57 6.11 -14.12 -4.17
CA GLY A 57 5.59 -13.06 -5.05
C GLY A 57 4.39 -12.30 -4.48
N PRO A 58 4.11 -11.07 -4.96
CA PRO A 58 2.92 -10.32 -4.58
C PRO A 58 1.63 -11.03 -5.07
N THR A 59 0.53 -10.82 -4.35
CA THR A 59 -0.79 -11.36 -4.71
C THR A 59 -1.74 -10.21 -5.06
N ALA A 60 -2.37 -10.28 -6.24
CA ALA A 60 -3.46 -9.39 -6.63
C ALA A 60 -4.81 -10.13 -6.49
N ILE A 61 -5.74 -9.57 -5.71
CA ILE A 61 -7.09 -10.11 -5.56
C ILE A 61 -8.04 -9.27 -6.43
N LEU A 62 -8.67 -9.90 -7.43
CA LEU A 62 -9.64 -9.25 -8.31
C LEU A 62 -11.05 -9.46 -7.76
N VAL A 63 -11.61 -8.42 -7.14
CA VAL A 63 -12.90 -8.50 -6.45
C VAL A 63 -14.02 -8.01 -7.36
N LYS A 64 -14.89 -8.92 -7.81
CA LYS A 64 -16.07 -8.59 -8.62
C LYS A 64 -17.21 -8.12 -7.70
N THR A 65 -17.53 -6.83 -7.74
CA THR A 65 -18.60 -6.20 -6.95
C THR A 65 -19.68 -5.58 -7.85
N VAL A 66 -20.74 -5.04 -7.24
CA VAL A 66 -21.74 -4.19 -7.90
C VAL A 66 -21.52 -2.75 -7.41
N LYS A 67 -21.35 -1.79 -8.34
CA LYS A 67 -21.27 -0.36 -7.99
C LYS A 67 -22.61 0.09 -7.38
N GLY A 68 -22.58 0.72 -6.22
CA GLY A 68 -23.80 1.15 -5.52
C GLY A 68 -24.63 0.00 -4.95
N PHE A 69 -24.01 -1.13 -4.60
CA PHE A 69 -24.72 -2.28 -4.04
C PHE A 69 -25.64 -1.91 -2.87
N GLY A 70 -26.90 -2.37 -2.92
CA GLY A 70 -27.91 -2.09 -1.92
C GLY A 70 -28.51 -0.68 -1.99
N MET A 71 -28.19 0.10 -3.02
CA MET A 71 -28.81 1.42 -3.27
C MET A 71 -30.04 1.33 -4.19
N GLY A 72 -30.34 0.16 -4.75
CA GLY A 72 -31.47 -0.02 -5.67
C GLY A 72 -31.42 0.97 -6.85
N GLU A 73 -32.58 1.49 -7.24
CA GLU A 73 -32.70 2.44 -8.36
C GLU A 73 -31.87 3.72 -8.20
N ALA A 74 -31.47 4.06 -6.97
CA ALA A 74 -30.71 5.26 -6.68
C ALA A 74 -29.24 5.19 -7.14
N GLY A 75 -28.76 4.04 -7.62
CA GLY A 75 -27.41 3.95 -8.19
C GLY A 75 -26.81 2.56 -8.36
N GLU A 76 -27.54 1.50 -7.99
CA GLU A 76 -27.03 0.13 -8.07
C GLU A 76 -26.88 -0.31 -9.53
N GLY A 77 -25.66 -0.70 -9.91
CA GLY A 77 -25.33 -1.06 -11.29
C GLY A 77 -25.32 0.11 -12.27
N GLN A 78 -25.49 1.35 -11.80
CA GLN A 78 -25.59 2.52 -12.66
C GLN A 78 -24.32 3.37 -12.68
N ASN A 79 -24.05 3.99 -13.83
CA ASN A 79 -22.95 4.95 -14.03
C ASN A 79 -23.35 6.40 -13.72
N ILE A 80 -24.10 6.61 -12.64
CA ILE A 80 -24.40 7.95 -12.13
C ILE A 80 -23.15 8.65 -11.59
N ASN A 81 -23.11 9.98 -11.72
CA ASN A 81 -21.98 10.83 -11.28
C ASN A 81 -21.82 10.77 -9.74
N HIS A 82 -20.59 10.51 -9.27
CA HIS A 82 -20.24 10.49 -7.84
C HIS A 82 -20.42 11.85 -7.12
N GLN A 83 -20.71 12.93 -7.84
CA GLN A 83 -20.94 14.27 -7.29
C GLN A 83 -22.39 14.54 -6.83
N LEU A 84 -23.28 13.54 -6.88
CA LEU A 84 -24.63 13.66 -6.33
C LEU A 84 -24.56 14.00 -4.84
N LYS A 85 -24.94 15.24 -4.49
CA LYS A 85 -24.76 15.79 -3.14
C LYS A 85 -25.67 15.19 -2.08
N GLN A 86 -26.83 14.64 -2.48
CA GLN A 86 -27.84 14.11 -1.59
C GLN A 86 -28.57 12.94 -2.25
N MET A 87 -28.87 11.90 -1.48
CA MET A 87 -29.81 10.86 -1.86
C MET A 87 -31.24 11.36 -1.62
N SER A 88 -32.21 10.89 -2.42
CA SER A 88 -33.63 11.18 -2.15
C SER A 88 -34.08 10.49 -0.85
N ALA A 89 -35.11 11.02 -0.21
CA ALA A 89 -35.68 10.43 1.01
C ALA A 89 -36.11 8.97 0.81
N ASP A 90 -36.66 8.64 -0.36
CA ASP A 90 -37.06 7.28 -0.72
C ASP A 90 -35.86 6.33 -0.85
N ALA A 91 -34.75 6.81 -1.43
CA ALA A 91 -33.53 6.03 -1.53
C ALA A 91 -32.90 5.77 -0.14
N VAL A 92 -32.96 6.75 0.76
CA VAL A 92 -32.50 6.59 2.16
C VAL A 92 -33.38 5.58 2.91
N ARG A 93 -34.70 5.65 2.73
CA ARG A 93 -35.65 4.69 3.32
C ARG A 93 -35.40 3.26 2.81
N ALA A 94 -35.27 3.10 1.49
CA ALA A 94 -34.96 1.80 0.88
C ALA A 94 -33.63 1.23 1.37
N PHE A 95 -32.60 2.07 1.55
CA PHE A 95 -31.32 1.66 2.13
C PHE A 95 -31.47 1.20 3.60
N ARG A 96 -32.20 1.97 4.44
CA ARG A 96 -32.51 1.60 5.84
C ARG A 96 -33.19 0.24 5.90
N ASP A 97 -34.21 0.03 5.06
CA ASP A 97 -34.98 -1.22 5.01
C ASP A 97 -34.10 -2.40 4.53
N ARG A 98 -33.34 -2.20 3.46
CA ARG A 98 -32.49 -3.22 2.83
C ARG A 98 -31.42 -3.78 3.78
N PHE A 99 -30.85 -2.92 4.62
CA PHE A 99 -29.84 -3.27 5.61
C PHE A 99 -30.40 -3.41 7.04
N GLN A 100 -31.72 -3.34 7.18
CA GLN A 100 -32.44 -3.53 8.45
C GLN A 100 -31.89 -2.64 9.58
N LEU A 101 -31.59 -1.38 9.27
CA LEU A 101 -30.98 -0.47 10.24
C LEU A 101 -32.03 -0.02 11.28
N PRO A 102 -31.66 0.06 12.57
CA PRO A 102 -32.58 0.39 13.66
C PRO A 102 -32.87 1.90 13.76
N VAL A 103 -33.42 2.48 12.69
CA VAL A 103 -33.81 3.90 12.61
C VAL A 103 -35.28 3.97 12.25
N SER A 104 -36.09 4.70 13.02
CA SER A 104 -37.51 4.89 12.69
C SER A 104 -37.71 5.85 11.53
N ASP A 105 -38.86 5.80 10.87
CA ASP A 105 -39.21 6.71 9.77
C ASP A 105 -39.11 8.18 10.17
N GLU A 106 -39.57 8.52 11.38
CA GLU A 106 -39.51 9.87 11.94
C GLU A 106 -38.07 10.39 12.14
N GLN A 107 -37.11 9.49 12.31
CA GLN A 107 -35.70 9.84 12.52
C GLN A 107 -34.93 9.99 11.21
N LEU A 108 -35.45 9.46 10.08
CA LEU A 108 -34.69 9.41 8.82
C LEU A 108 -34.36 10.79 8.26
N GLU A 109 -35.22 11.79 8.46
CA GLU A 109 -34.96 13.17 8.00
C GLU A 109 -33.70 13.77 8.66
N ALA A 110 -33.40 13.38 9.90
CA ALA A 110 -32.24 13.87 10.63
C ALA A 110 -30.93 13.17 10.24
N LEU A 111 -30.99 12.08 9.46
CA LEU A 111 -29.85 11.25 9.06
C LEU A 111 -28.92 10.91 10.25
N PRO A 112 -29.44 10.27 11.31
CA PRO A 112 -28.70 10.06 12.53
C PRO A 112 -27.50 9.14 12.32
N TYR A 113 -26.40 9.44 13.00
CA TYR A 113 -25.27 8.52 13.08
C TYR A 113 -25.61 7.35 14.01
N LEU A 114 -25.40 6.14 13.52
CA LEU A 114 -25.52 4.92 14.31
C LEU A 114 -24.18 4.52 14.90
N ARG A 115 -24.20 4.08 16.16
CA ARG A 115 -23.07 3.42 16.82
C ARG A 115 -23.59 2.21 17.61
N PRO A 116 -22.85 1.10 17.68
CA PRO A 116 -23.20 0.01 18.59
C PRO A 116 -23.29 0.52 20.04
N GLU A 117 -24.36 0.15 20.75
CA GLU A 117 -24.53 0.55 22.14
C GLU A 117 -23.43 -0.06 23.02
N PRO A 118 -22.90 0.67 24.02
CA PRO A 118 -21.89 0.12 24.93
C PRO A 118 -22.36 -1.18 25.59
N GLY A 119 -21.58 -2.25 25.42
CA GLY A 119 -21.89 -3.57 25.97
C GLY A 119 -22.80 -4.45 25.10
N SER A 120 -23.28 -3.97 23.94
CA SER A 120 -24.01 -4.81 22.99
C SER A 120 -23.11 -5.90 22.38
N PRO A 121 -23.67 -7.02 21.88
CA PRO A 121 -22.91 -8.06 21.20
C PRO A 121 -22.03 -7.53 20.06
N GLU A 122 -22.53 -6.58 19.27
CA GLU A 122 -21.83 -5.95 18.16
C GLU A 122 -20.66 -5.10 18.64
N ALA A 123 -20.88 -4.30 19.69
CA ALA A 123 -19.83 -3.47 20.30
C ALA A 123 -18.70 -4.34 20.86
N VAL A 124 -19.06 -5.41 21.59
CA VAL A 124 -18.10 -6.37 22.16
C VAL A 124 -17.34 -7.09 21.05
N TYR A 125 -18.04 -7.58 20.03
CA TYR A 125 -17.42 -8.27 18.90
C TYR A 125 -16.42 -7.37 18.17
N LEU A 126 -16.82 -6.13 17.83
CA LEU A 126 -15.95 -5.16 17.16
C LEU A 126 -14.68 -4.88 17.98
N GLN A 127 -14.83 -4.61 19.27
CA GLN A 127 -13.70 -4.33 20.16
C GLN A 127 -12.76 -5.53 20.28
N GLN A 128 -13.29 -6.74 20.46
CA GLN A 128 -12.48 -7.96 20.54
C GLN A 128 -11.71 -8.24 19.25
N ARG A 129 -12.35 -8.08 18.08
CA ARG A 129 -11.67 -8.27 16.79
C ARG A 129 -10.55 -7.25 16.59
N ARG A 130 -10.78 -5.98 16.92
CA ARG A 130 -9.73 -4.95 16.82
C ARG A 130 -8.61 -5.17 17.81
N ALA A 131 -8.91 -5.53 19.06
CA ALA A 131 -7.90 -5.84 20.07
C ALA A 131 -7.01 -7.02 19.64
N ALA A 132 -7.60 -8.10 19.12
CA ALA A 132 -6.87 -9.26 18.60
C ALA A 132 -5.96 -8.92 17.39
N LEU A 133 -6.26 -7.84 16.67
CA LEU A 133 -5.51 -7.35 15.50
C LEU A 133 -4.58 -6.16 15.82
N GLY A 134 -4.29 -5.92 17.09
CA GLY A 134 -3.34 -4.87 17.51
C GLY A 134 -3.91 -3.45 17.59
N GLY A 135 -5.23 -3.29 17.65
CA GLY A 135 -5.91 -2.01 17.84
C GLY A 135 -6.63 -1.52 16.60
N PHE A 136 -6.93 -0.23 16.50
CA PHE A 136 -7.66 0.38 15.37
C PHE A 136 -6.70 0.88 14.27
N VAL A 137 -7.14 0.78 13.01
CA VAL A 137 -6.45 1.32 11.82
C VAL A 137 -7.46 2.04 10.91
N PRO A 138 -7.06 3.10 10.18
CA PRO A 138 -5.71 3.67 10.12
C PRO A 138 -5.34 4.45 11.39
N SER A 139 -4.07 4.42 11.77
CA SER A 139 -3.52 5.26 12.84
C SER A 139 -2.11 5.71 12.46
N ARG A 140 -1.67 6.87 12.95
CA ARG A 140 -0.36 7.45 12.65
C ARG A 140 0.37 7.82 13.94
N ARG A 141 1.64 7.45 14.05
CA ARG A 141 2.49 7.80 15.20
C ARG A 141 3.28 9.06 14.89
N THR A 142 3.23 10.03 15.79
CA THR A 142 3.96 11.30 15.67
C THR A 142 5.14 11.39 16.62
N SER A 143 5.11 10.66 17.73
CA SER A 143 6.18 10.64 18.72
C SER A 143 7.22 9.59 18.34
N VAL A 144 8.42 10.05 17.98
CA VAL A 144 9.59 9.20 17.71
C VAL A 144 10.79 9.68 18.52
N PRO A 145 11.68 8.76 18.95
CA PRO A 145 12.90 9.14 19.64
C PRO A 145 13.73 10.11 18.79
N ALA A 146 14.25 11.17 19.42
CA ALA A 146 15.16 12.08 18.77
C ALA A 146 16.48 11.36 18.44
N LEU A 147 17.02 11.64 17.26
CA LEU A 147 18.33 11.13 16.86
C LEU A 147 19.44 12.00 17.43
N ALA A 148 20.48 11.34 17.95
CA ALA A 148 21.74 12.01 18.24
C ALA A 148 22.40 12.39 16.90
N VAL A 149 22.51 13.70 16.65
CA VAL A 149 23.17 14.22 15.45
C VAL A 149 24.65 14.50 15.73
N PRO A 150 25.56 14.20 14.77
CA PRO A 150 26.97 14.52 14.91
C PRO A 150 27.19 16.02 15.14
N ALA A 151 28.16 16.34 15.98
CA ALA A 151 28.60 17.73 16.15
C ALA A 151 29.22 18.26 14.85
N LEU A 152 29.22 19.58 14.67
CA LEU A 152 29.79 20.23 13.49
C LEU A 152 31.28 19.88 13.30
N ASP A 153 32.01 19.65 14.39
CA ASP A 153 33.43 19.26 14.38
C ASP A 153 33.68 17.90 13.71
N SER A 154 32.68 17.01 13.67
CA SER A 154 32.76 15.76 12.90
C SER A 154 32.97 16.02 11.40
N PHE A 155 32.66 17.24 10.93
CA PHE A 155 32.84 17.70 9.56
C PHE A 155 34.02 18.68 9.40
N ALA A 156 34.94 18.76 10.36
CA ALA A 156 36.06 19.71 10.34
C ALA A 156 36.89 19.66 9.04
N ALA A 157 37.05 18.47 8.44
CA ALA A 157 37.76 18.30 7.17
C ALA A 157 37.02 18.89 5.96
N GLN A 158 35.69 18.97 6.02
CA GLN A 158 34.83 19.59 5.01
C GLN A 158 34.76 21.11 5.22
N LEU A 159 34.86 21.57 6.47
CA LEU A 159 34.88 22.99 6.83
C LEU A 159 36.23 23.66 6.53
N LYS A 160 37.33 22.89 6.65
CA LYS A 160 38.65 23.32 6.21
C LYS A 160 38.65 23.35 4.68
N GLY A 161 38.58 24.56 4.11
CA GLY A 161 38.51 24.78 2.67
C GLY A 161 39.56 24.00 1.87
N THR A 162 39.31 23.78 0.57
CA THR A 162 40.11 22.89 -0.28
C THR A 162 41.40 23.51 -0.81
N GLY A 163 41.76 24.70 -0.35
CA GLY A 163 42.93 25.45 -0.82
C GLY A 163 42.82 25.77 -2.30
N GLU A 164 43.85 25.43 -3.07
CA GLU A 164 43.90 25.66 -4.52
C GLU A 164 43.10 24.62 -5.34
N ARG A 165 42.65 23.52 -4.74
CA ARG A 165 41.85 22.51 -5.45
C ARG A 165 40.38 22.94 -5.51
N GLY A 166 39.85 23.00 -6.74
CA GLY A 166 38.41 23.12 -6.96
C GLY A 166 37.65 21.86 -6.50
N LEU A 167 36.44 22.06 -5.99
CA LEU A 167 35.53 21.01 -5.55
C LEU A 167 34.11 21.38 -5.99
N SER A 168 33.39 20.45 -6.61
CA SER A 168 31.95 20.63 -6.88
C SER A 168 31.14 20.42 -5.61
N THR A 169 29.94 20.99 -5.56
CA THR A 169 29.00 20.76 -4.45
C THR A 169 28.59 19.30 -4.33
N THR A 170 28.52 18.55 -5.44
CA THR A 170 28.27 17.10 -5.45
C THR A 170 29.40 16.34 -4.74
N MET A 171 30.67 16.66 -5.04
CA MET A 171 31.80 16.06 -4.33
C MET A 171 31.79 16.43 -2.84
N ALA A 172 31.40 17.66 -2.49
CA ALA A 172 31.23 18.08 -1.10
C ALA A 172 30.13 17.27 -0.39
N PHE A 173 28.99 17.04 -1.05
CA PHE A 173 27.89 16.21 -0.56
C PHE A 173 28.35 14.76 -0.28
N VAL A 174 29.03 14.11 -1.22
CA VAL A 174 29.52 12.73 -1.03
C VAL A 174 30.52 12.65 0.14
N ARG A 175 31.34 13.70 0.35
CA ARG A 175 32.22 13.78 1.53
C ARG A 175 31.44 13.89 2.83
N ILE A 176 30.33 14.64 2.86
CA ILE A 176 29.44 14.75 4.04
C ILE A 176 28.76 13.40 4.30
N LEU A 177 28.21 12.79 3.25
CA LEU A 177 27.58 11.46 3.29
C LEU A 177 28.55 10.41 3.84
N SER A 178 29.80 10.41 3.37
CA SER A 178 30.84 9.50 3.86
C SER A 178 31.15 9.67 5.35
N THR A 179 31.07 10.89 5.88
CA THR A 179 31.20 11.15 7.32
C THR A 179 29.99 10.60 8.07
N LEU A 180 28.77 10.85 7.58
CA LEU A 180 27.53 10.35 8.19
C LEU A 180 27.47 8.81 8.23
N LEU A 181 27.90 8.14 7.15
CA LEU A 181 27.95 6.68 7.07
C LEU A 181 28.95 6.03 8.04
N LYS A 182 29.95 6.78 8.51
CA LYS A 182 30.92 6.31 9.50
C LYS A 182 30.47 6.54 10.94
N ASP A 183 29.40 7.32 11.15
CA ASP A 183 28.83 7.49 12.48
C ASP A 183 28.22 6.16 12.96
N PRO A 184 28.58 5.69 14.17
CA PRO A 184 28.14 4.38 14.65
C PRO A 184 26.64 4.28 14.91
N VAL A 185 25.96 5.42 15.09
CA VAL A 185 24.51 5.50 15.34
C VAL A 185 23.78 5.80 14.05
N LEU A 186 24.09 6.91 13.39
CA LEU A 186 23.40 7.35 12.18
C LEU A 186 23.74 6.53 10.95
N GLY A 187 24.94 5.96 10.88
CA GLY A 187 25.44 5.30 9.68
C GLY A 187 24.50 4.21 9.18
N LYS A 188 23.84 3.47 10.08
CA LYS A 188 22.86 2.40 9.75
C LYS A 188 21.47 2.92 9.34
N LEU A 189 21.19 4.19 9.60
CA LEU A 189 19.92 4.85 9.35
C LEU A 189 19.92 5.68 8.07
N ILE A 190 21.10 5.99 7.52
CA ILE A 190 21.21 6.64 6.22
C ILE A 190 20.76 5.69 5.12
N VAL A 191 19.94 6.15 4.17
CA VAL A 191 19.50 5.34 3.03
C VAL A 191 19.86 6.08 1.75
N PRO A 192 21.04 5.83 1.16
CA PRO A 192 21.39 6.39 -0.14
C PRO A 192 20.57 5.70 -1.24
N ILE A 193 19.98 6.49 -2.12
CA ILE A 193 19.10 6.02 -3.21
C ILE A 193 19.62 6.64 -4.49
N VAL A 194 19.81 5.83 -5.53
CA VAL A 194 20.28 6.31 -6.83
C VAL A 194 19.45 5.69 -7.95
N PRO A 195 19.09 6.46 -9.00
CA PRO A 195 18.47 5.93 -10.19
C PRO A 195 19.55 5.65 -11.25
N ASP A 196 20.26 4.54 -11.12
CA ASP A 196 21.35 4.10 -12.01
C ASP A 196 22.68 4.85 -11.85
N GLU A 197 22.74 6.13 -12.22
CA GLU A 197 23.95 6.93 -12.53
C GLU A 197 24.86 7.31 -11.35
N SER A 198 25.21 6.36 -10.47
CA SER A 198 26.00 6.59 -9.24
C SER A 198 27.41 7.14 -9.51
N ARG A 199 28.06 6.73 -10.60
CA ARG A 199 29.41 7.20 -10.98
C ARG A 199 29.41 8.68 -11.38
N THR A 200 28.33 9.12 -12.04
CA THR A 200 28.14 10.53 -12.41
C THR A 200 28.11 11.43 -11.18
N PHE A 201 27.63 10.92 -10.04
CA PHE A 201 27.61 11.63 -8.76
C PHE A 201 28.84 11.38 -7.87
N GLY A 202 29.82 10.60 -8.31
CA GLY A 202 31.01 10.27 -7.52
C GLY A 202 30.75 9.33 -6.35
N MET A 203 29.69 8.51 -6.41
CA MET A 203 29.29 7.59 -5.34
C MET A 203 29.93 6.20 -5.44
N GLU A 204 30.75 5.92 -6.46
CA GLU A 204 31.33 4.59 -6.69
C GLU A 204 32.23 4.11 -5.54
N GLY A 205 32.85 5.03 -4.79
CA GLY A 205 33.61 4.69 -3.59
C GLY A 205 32.75 4.09 -2.47
N LEU A 206 31.45 4.40 -2.45
CA LEU A 206 30.50 3.91 -1.44
C LEU A 206 30.10 2.46 -1.69
N PHE A 207 30.13 1.97 -2.93
CA PHE A 207 29.78 0.58 -3.26
C PHE A 207 30.61 -0.44 -2.48
N ARG A 208 31.91 -0.17 -2.33
CA ARG A 208 32.80 -1.03 -1.54
C ARG A 208 32.59 -0.90 -0.04
N GLN A 209 32.20 0.30 0.43
CA GLN A 209 32.05 0.59 1.85
C GLN A 209 30.75 -0.01 2.41
N ILE A 210 29.63 0.17 1.70
CA ILE A 210 28.28 -0.14 2.23
C ILE A 210 27.45 -1.03 1.30
N GLY A 211 27.95 -1.37 0.11
CA GLY A 211 27.27 -2.27 -0.83
C GLY A 211 25.98 -1.71 -1.44
N ILE A 212 25.56 -2.33 -2.53
CA ILE A 212 24.25 -2.15 -3.14
C ILE A 212 23.31 -3.21 -2.54
N HIS A 213 22.15 -2.79 -2.06
CA HIS A 213 21.15 -3.70 -1.54
C HIS A 213 20.60 -4.57 -2.65
N PHE A 214 20.69 -5.89 -2.49
CA PHE A 214 19.94 -6.84 -3.31
C PHE A 214 19.54 -8.03 -2.47
N TYR A 215 18.24 -8.33 -2.41
CA TYR A 215 17.68 -9.32 -1.49
C TYR A 215 18.21 -10.76 -1.73
N LEU A 216 18.67 -11.07 -2.95
CA LEU A 216 19.32 -12.34 -3.27
C LEU A 216 20.84 -12.32 -3.03
N GLY A 217 21.45 -11.14 -2.86
CA GLY A 217 22.90 -10.94 -2.83
C GLY A 217 23.54 -11.10 -4.21
N GLN A 218 24.86 -10.94 -4.32
CA GLN A 218 25.56 -11.02 -5.61
C GLN A 218 25.34 -12.38 -6.31
N LEU A 219 24.65 -12.36 -7.45
CA LEU A 219 24.39 -13.58 -8.26
C LEU A 219 25.29 -13.72 -9.49
N TYR A 220 26.13 -12.73 -9.77
CA TYR A 220 26.95 -12.66 -10.97
C TYR A 220 28.28 -11.94 -10.69
N THR A 221 29.30 -12.18 -11.52
CA THR A 221 30.56 -11.45 -11.41
C THR A 221 30.37 -10.03 -11.96
N PRO A 222 30.66 -8.97 -11.18
CA PRO A 222 30.59 -7.60 -11.67
C PRO A 222 31.47 -7.39 -12.90
N GLN A 223 30.99 -6.64 -13.88
CA GLN A 223 31.79 -6.32 -15.08
C GLN A 223 33.10 -5.59 -14.72
N ASP A 224 33.06 -4.78 -13.67
CA ASP A 224 34.18 -3.99 -13.18
C ASP A 224 34.96 -4.69 -12.05
N ALA A 225 34.76 -6.00 -11.84
CA ALA A 225 35.44 -6.75 -10.75
C ALA A 225 36.98 -6.63 -10.76
N GLY A 226 37.58 -6.33 -11.91
CA GLY A 226 39.02 -6.07 -12.03
C GLY A 226 39.47 -4.64 -11.69
N GLN A 227 38.53 -3.74 -11.37
CA GLN A 227 38.79 -2.34 -11.02
C GLN A 227 38.82 -2.16 -9.50
N LEU A 228 39.48 -1.09 -9.03
CA LEU A 228 39.58 -0.80 -7.59
C LEU A 228 38.21 -0.49 -6.95
N SER A 229 37.32 0.13 -7.72
CA SER A 229 35.98 0.59 -7.31
C SER A 229 34.88 -0.23 -7.98
N TYR A 230 34.97 -1.56 -7.88
CA TYR A 230 33.94 -2.46 -8.39
C TYR A 230 32.66 -2.37 -7.56
N TYR A 231 31.50 -2.55 -8.19
CA TYR A 231 30.25 -2.63 -7.43
C TYR A 231 30.08 -4.00 -6.78
N LYS A 232 29.43 -4.00 -5.61
CA LYS A 232 29.12 -5.22 -4.87
C LYS A 232 27.67 -5.16 -4.42
N GLU A 233 26.88 -6.12 -4.88
CA GLU A 233 25.56 -6.40 -4.37
C GLU A 233 25.63 -7.29 -3.13
N ALA A 234 24.84 -6.99 -2.13
CA ALA A 234 24.78 -7.78 -0.91
C ALA A 234 23.39 -7.70 -0.27
N LYS A 235 23.01 -8.76 0.46
CA LYS A 235 21.74 -8.78 1.21
C LYS A 235 21.70 -7.71 2.29
N ASP A 236 22.86 -7.42 2.87
CA ASP A 236 23.12 -6.36 3.84
C ASP A 236 23.67 -5.08 3.19
N GLY A 237 23.61 -4.98 1.85
CA GLY A 237 23.93 -3.73 1.15
C GLY A 237 22.96 -2.61 1.53
N GLN A 238 23.45 -1.38 1.50
CA GLN A 238 22.74 -0.23 2.04
C GLN A 238 22.27 0.77 0.98
N ILE A 239 22.93 0.80 -0.19
CA ILE A 239 22.52 1.67 -1.31
C ILE A 239 21.33 1.03 -2.02
N LEU A 240 20.25 1.78 -2.21
CA LEU A 240 19.12 1.39 -3.06
C LEU A 240 19.41 1.86 -4.48
N GLN A 241 19.71 0.92 -5.37
CA GLN A 241 19.89 1.17 -6.80
C GLN A 241 18.58 0.82 -7.53
N GLU A 242 17.87 1.84 -7.98
CA GLU A 242 16.51 1.68 -8.53
C GLU A 242 16.50 1.57 -10.06
N GLY A 243 17.68 1.67 -10.69
CA GLY A 243 17.83 1.73 -12.14
C GLY A 243 17.25 3.02 -12.72
N LEU A 244 16.95 3.01 -14.02
CA LEU A 244 16.31 4.15 -14.72
C LEU A 244 14.83 4.26 -14.35
N ASN A 245 14.57 4.59 -13.08
CA ASN A 245 13.24 4.63 -12.48
C ASN A 245 13.16 5.65 -11.34
N GLU A 246 13.15 6.94 -11.68
CA GLU A 246 13.09 8.03 -10.72
C GLU A 246 11.80 7.99 -9.88
N SER A 247 10.69 7.54 -10.48
CA SER A 247 9.42 7.37 -9.74
C SER A 247 9.50 6.26 -8.68
N GLY A 248 10.19 5.16 -8.99
CA GLY A 248 10.52 4.11 -8.04
C GLY A 248 11.46 4.61 -6.94
N ALA A 249 12.51 5.34 -7.31
CA ALA A 249 13.44 5.94 -6.35
C ALA A 249 12.77 6.93 -5.40
N ILE A 250 11.86 7.77 -5.90
CA ILE A 250 11.04 8.65 -5.07
C ILE A 250 10.13 7.82 -4.14
N SER A 251 9.57 6.73 -4.63
CA SER A 251 8.74 5.84 -3.79
C SER A 251 9.55 5.22 -2.64
N SER A 252 10.77 4.76 -2.93
CA SER A 252 11.73 4.28 -1.91
C SER A 252 12.14 5.40 -0.94
N TRP A 253 12.37 6.62 -1.45
CA TRP A 253 12.67 7.79 -0.63
C TRP A 253 11.51 8.16 0.31
N ILE A 254 10.26 8.12 -0.16
CA ILE A 254 9.06 8.35 0.67
C ILE A 254 8.93 7.26 1.73
N ALA A 255 9.10 5.99 1.36
CA ALA A 255 8.99 4.86 2.27
C ALA A 255 10.03 4.96 3.40
N ALA A 256 11.30 5.23 3.05
CA ALA A 256 12.34 5.48 4.03
C ALA A 256 12.05 6.75 4.85
N GLY A 257 11.77 7.89 4.21
CA GLY A 257 11.55 9.17 4.88
C GLY A 257 10.34 9.20 5.83
N THR A 258 9.41 8.25 5.69
CA THR A 258 8.25 8.08 6.58
C THR A 258 8.37 6.90 7.55
N ALA A 259 9.47 6.15 7.52
CA ALA A 259 9.72 4.99 8.38
C ALA A 259 9.70 5.35 9.88
N TYR A 260 10.03 6.59 10.24
CA TYR A 260 9.92 7.06 11.63
C TYR A 260 8.48 6.91 12.15
N SER A 261 7.48 7.30 11.34
CA SER A 261 6.07 7.26 11.70
C SER A 261 5.49 5.84 11.56
N ASN A 262 5.86 5.13 10.50
CA ASN A 262 5.26 3.85 10.15
C ASN A 262 5.85 2.68 10.96
N HIS A 263 7.15 2.74 11.24
CA HIS A 263 7.91 1.65 11.86
C HIS A 263 8.62 2.06 13.16
N GLY A 264 8.63 3.35 13.52
CA GLY A 264 9.38 3.84 14.69
C GLY A 264 10.89 3.89 14.44
N VAL A 265 11.33 3.79 13.18
CA VAL A 265 12.75 3.79 12.78
C VAL A 265 13.04 5.07 11.99
N PRO A 266 13.72 6.06 12.59
CA PRO A 266 14.00 7.33 11.92
C PRO A 266 15.16 7.19 10.93
N THR A 267 14.89 6.65 9.74
CA THR A 267 15.86 6.62 8.65
C THR A 267 15.99 8.00 8.00
N ILE A 268 17.11 8.21 7.31
CA ILE A 268 17.48 9.47 6.66
C ILE A 268 17.77 9.16 5.19
N PRO A 269 16.76 9.23 4.30
CA PRO A 269 16.96 8.94 2.89
C PRO A 269 17.61 10.11 2.15
N LEU A 270 18.50 9.77 1.22
CA LEU A 270 19.22 10.70 0.36
C LEU A 270 19.11 10.20 -1.08
N PHE A 271 18.28 10.88 -1.88
CA PHE A 271 18.07 10.65 -3.30
C PHE A 271 18.70 11.79 -4.10
#